data_AF-B1YF28-F1
#
_entry.id   AF-B1YF28-F1
#
_cell.length_a   1.000
_cell.length_b   1.000
_cell.length_c   1.000
_cell.angle_alpha   90.00
_cell.angle_beta   90.00
_cell.angle_gamma   90.00
#
_symmetry.space_group_name_H-M   'P 1'
#
loop_
_entity.id
_entity.type
_entity.pdbx_description
1 polymer ?
#
loop_
_entity_poly.entity_id
_entity_poly.type
_entity_poly.pdbx_seq_one_letter_code
_entity_poly.pdbx_strand_id
1 'polypeptide(L)'
;MDLTIKTEQLDGQTHLYIAGEIDTYTAPKLRQELVPAVETNDVVVHLDEIHYMDSTGLGVFVGALKASKKNGTSFTLVGVSERIRRLFEITGLSSIITIDSGVRGGTQ
;
A
#
# COMPACT_ATOMS: atom_id res chain seq x y z
N MET A 1 13.63 7.75 -11.69
CA MET A 1 12.74 7.82 -10.52
C MET A 1 11.36 8.14 -11.03
N ASP A 2 10.69 7.13 -11.57
CA ASP A 2 9.35 7.29 -12.15
C ASP A 2 8.37 6.57 -11.22
N LEU A 3 7.39 7.31 -10.71
CA LEU A 3 6.28 6.78 -9.94
C LEU A 3 4.98 7.20 -10.61
N THR A 4 4.27 6.21 -11.14
CA THR A 4 2.93 6.37 -11.67
C THR A 4 1.93 5.89 -10.65
N ILE A 5 0.91 6.72 -10.39
CA ILE A 5 -0.20 6.40 -9.49
C ILE A 5 -1.47 6.56 -10.31
N LYS A 6 -2.26 5.49 -10.38
CA LYS A 6 -3.58 5.51 -10.99
C LYS A 6 -4.61 5.14 -9.93
N THR A 7 -5.66 5.93 -9.83
CA THR A 7 -6.73 5.72 -8.84
C THR A 7 -8.02 5.35 -9.57
N GLU A 8 -8.67 4.29 -9.11
CA GLU A 8 -9.98 3.86 -9.59
C GLU A 8 -10.92 3.61 -8.40
N GLN A 9 -12.21 3.87 -8.59
CA GLN A 9 -13.23 3.53 -7.59
C GLN A 9 -13.97 2.28 -8.06
N LEU A 10 -13.90 1.20 -7.29
CA LEU A 10 -14.58 -0.06 -7.58
C LEU A 10 -15.29 -0.54 -6.31
N ASP A 11 -16.56 -0.94 -6.44
CA ASP A 11 -17.34 -1.53 -5.35
C ASP A 11 -17.33 -0.73 -4.02
N GLY A 12 -17.24 0.61 -4.12
CA GLY A 12 -17.18 1.52 -2.96
C GLY A 12 -15.80 1.60 -2.30
N GLN A 13 -14.77 0.97 -2.88
CA GLN A 13 -13.39 1.02 -2.44
C GLN A 13 -12.53 1.80 -3.45
N THR A 14 -11.48 2.43 -2.95
CA THR A 14 -10.48 3.10 -3.77
C THR A 14 -9.32 2.15 -4.06
N HIS A 15 -9.08 1.87 -5.33
CA HIS A 15 -7.96 1.08 -5.81
C HIS A 15 -6.85 2.00 -6.31
N LEU A 16 -5.66 1.92 -5.69
CA LEU A 16 -4.46 2.63 -6.14
C LEU A 16 -3.53 1.63 -6.83
N TYR A 17 -3.29 1.82 -8.11
CA TYR A 17 -2.30 1.09 -8.88
C TYR A 17 -1.02 1.89 -8.92
N ILE A 18 0.06 1.32 -8.39
CA ILE A 18 1.35 1.98 -8.29
C ILE A 18 2.38 1.22 -9.12
N ALA A 19 3.08 1.94 -9.99
CA ALA A 19 4.12 1.39 -10.84
C ALA A 19 5.43 2.20 -10.73
N GLY A 20 6.55 1.48 -10.78
CA GLY A 20 7.89 2.03 -10.74
C GLY A 20 8.61 1.84 -9.40
N GLU A 21 9.13 2.92 -8.83
CA GLU A 21 10.00 2.89 -7.66
C GLU A 21 9.49 3.78 -6.52
N ILE A 22 9.52 3.26 -5.30
CA ILE A 22 9.15 4.00 -4.08
C ILE A 22 10.42 4.31 -3.29
N ASP A 23 10.91 5.53 -3.42
CA ASP A 23 12.11 6.02 -2.76
C ASP A 23 11.87 7.35 -2.05
N THR A 24 12.92 7.94 -1.49
CA THR A 24 12.85 9.21 -0.79
C THR A 24 12.33 10.38 -1.64
N TYR A 25 12.43 10.32 -2.97
CA TYR A 25 11.93 11.34 -3.89
C TYR A 25 10.47 11.11 -4.31
N THR A 26 10.05 9.85 -4.47
CA THR A 26 8.69 9.50 -4.90
C THR A 26 7.72 9.28 -3.74
N ALA A 27 8.23 8.95 -2.55
CA ALA A 27 7.44 8.74 -1.33
C ALA A 27 6.56 9.94 -0.92
N PRO A 28 7.02 11.21 -1.00
CA PRO A 28 6.16 12.35 -0.70
C PRO A 28 4.92 12.42 -1.61
N LYS A 29 5.09 12.14 -2.90
CA LYS A 29 3.99 12.10 -3.88
C LYS A 29 3.00 10.98 -3.54
N LEU A 30 3.51 9.78 -3.26
CA LEU A 30 2.65 8.66 -2.83
C LEU A 30 1.85 9.01 -1.58
N ARG A 31 2.49 9.64 -0.59
CA ARG A 31 1.82 10.03 0.65
C ARG A 31 0.69 11.03 0.44
N GLN A 32 0.87 11.99 -0.47
CA GLN A 32 -0.14 13.02 -0.78
C GLN A 32 -1.41 12.43 -1.39
N GLU A 33 -1.30 11.34 -2.16
CA GLU A 33 -2.45 10.63 -2.73
C GLU A 33 -3.04 9.61 -1.75
N LEU A 34 -2.17 8.84 -1.09
CA LEU A 34 -2.59 7.70 -0.31
C LEU A 34 -3.25 8.08 1.02
N VAL A 35 -2.73 9.09 1.74
CA VAL A 35 -3.25 9.45 3.06
C VAL A 35 -4.68 9.99 2.97
N PRO A 36 -5.03 10.94 2.08
CA PRO A 36 -6.41 11.40 1.97
C PRO A 36 -7.38 10.30 1.51
N ALA A 37 -6.93 9.37 0.67
CA ALA A 37 -7.75 8.26 0.22
C ALA A 37 -8.18 7.37 1.40
N VAL A 38 -7.24 6.97 2.26
CA VAL A 38 -7.54 6.12 3.43
C VAL A 38 -8.33 6.84 4.53
N GLU A 39 -8.37 8.17 4.54
CA GLU A 39 -9.20 8.91 5.50
C GLU A 39 -10.69 8.87 5.14
N THR A 40 -11.03 8.55 3.89
CA THR A 40 -12.39 8.68 3.36
C THR A 40 -13.00 7.36 2.92
N ASN A 41 -12.21 6.43 2.40
CA ASN A 41 -12.69 5.16 1.85
C ASN A 41 -11.80 3.99 2.28
N ASP A 42 -12.34 2.79 2.11
CA ASP A 42 -11.56 1.57 2.08
C ASP A 42 -10.58 1.62 0.89
N VAL A 43 -9.31 1.27 1.12
CA VAL A 43 -8.27 1.38 0.09
C VAL A 43 -7.55 0.06 -0.14
N VAL A 44 -7.43 -0.30 -1.41
CA VAL A 44 -6.62 -1.42 -1.90
C VAL A 44 -5.47 -0.86 -2.74
N VAL A 45 -4.23 -1.18 -2.36
CA VAL A 45 -3.04 -0.73 -3.10
C VAL A 45 -2.40 -1.91 -3.83
N HIS A 46 -2.35 -1.80 -5.15
CA HIS A 46 -1.71 -2.76 -6.04
C HIS A 46 -0.24 -2.39 -6.22
N LEU A 47 0.65 -3.30 -5.82
CA LEU A 47 2.11 -3.14 -5.85
C LEU A 47 2.79 -4.08 -6.87
N ASP A 48 2.02 -4.69 -7.78
CA ASP A 48 2.50 -5.66 -8.78
C ASP A 48 3.61 -5.09 -9.67
N GLU A 49 3.52 -3.80 -9.98
CA GLU A 49 4.44 -3.07 -10.87
C GLU A 49 5.50 -2.27 -10.07
N ILE A 50 5.67 -2.56 -8.77
CA ILE A 50 6.76 -1.97 -7.97
C ILE A 50 7.99 -2.86 -8.01
N HIS A 51 9.09 -2.30 -8.51
CA HIS A 51 10.37 -3.01 -8.62
C HIS A 51 11.35 -2.67 -7.49
N TYR A 52 11.13 -1.55 -6.78
CA TYR A 52 12.01 -1.09 -5.71
C TYR A 52 11.25 -0.30 -4.63
N MET A 53 11.63 -0.52 -3.37
CA MET A 53 11.14 0.22 -2.21
C MET A 53 12.26 0.39 -1.16
N ASP A 54 12.42 1.60 -0.61
CA ASP A 54 13.31 1.90 0.52
C ASP A 54 12.55 2.06 1.86
N SER A 55 13.27 2.42 2.92
CA SER A 55 12.68 2.67 4.25
C SER A 55 11.72 3.86 4.28
N THR A 56 11.90 4.85 3.41
CA THR A 56 11.00 5.99 3.28
C THR A 56 9.66 5.54 2.72
N GLY A 57 9.67 4.66 1.71
CA GLY A 57 8.47 4.01 1.18
C GLY A 57 7.67 3.28 2.25
N LEU A 58 8.33 2.44 3.07
CA LEU A 58 7.69 1.76 4.19
C LEU A 58 7.01 2.74 5.15
N GLY A 59 7.65 3.88 5.44
CA GLY A 59 7.10 4.93 6.30
C GLY A 59 5.77 5.50 5.78
N VAL A 60 5.60 5.60 4.46
CA VAL A 60 4.35 6.05 3.84
C VAL A 60 3.22 5.07 4.12
N PHE A 61 3.46 3.77 3.93
CA PHE A 61 2.48 2.71 4.20
C PHE A 61 2.10 2.65 5.68
N VAL A 62 3.05 2.86 6.59
CA VAL A 62 2.77 2.96 8.03
C VAL A 62 1.89 4.17 8.35
N GLY A 63 2.15 5.31 7.71
CA GLY A 63 1.33 6.51 7.84
C GLY A 63 -0.11 6.27 7.39
N ALA A 64 -0.29 5.64 6.21
CA ALA A 64 -1.59 5.28 5.67
C ALA A 64 -2.34 4.30 6.58
N LEU A 65 -1.68 3.24 7.06
CA LEU A 65 -2.27 2.29 7.99
C LEU A 65 -2.77 2.95 9.29
N LYS A 66 -1.99 3.89 9.84
CA LYS A 66 -2.39 4.65 11.03
C LYS A 66 -3.60 5.54 10.75
N ALA A 67 -3.63 6.20 9.59
CA ALA A 67 -4.74 7.04 9.17
C ALA A 67 -6.02 6.21 8.94
N SER A 68 -5.93 5.06 8.27
CA SER A 68 -7.10 4.19 8.06
C SER A 68 -7.68 3.70 9.39
N LYS A 69 -6.83 3.22 10.31
CA LYS A 69 -7.26 2.81 11.66
C LYS A 69 -7.94 3.94 12.44
N LYS A 70 -7.44 5.17 12.31
CA LYS A 70 -8.02 6.35 12.97
C LYS A 70 -9.42 6.68 12.44
N ASN A 71 -9.66 6.47 11.14
CA ASN A 71 -10.92 6.80 10.48
C ASN A 71 -11.88 5.59 10.34
N GLY A 72 -11.46 4.41 10.78
CA GLY A 72 -12.29 3.20 10.72
C GLY A 72 -12.43 2.60 9.32
N THR A 73 -11.52 2.95 8.40
CA THR A 73 -11.44 2.39 7.04
C THR A 73 -10.46 1.23 6.99
N SER A 74 -10.57 0.38 5.98
CA SER A 74 -9.63 -0.70 5.69
C SER A 74 -8.51 -0.24 4.77
N PHE A 75 -7.35 -0.88 4.95
CA PHE A 75 -6.16 -0.63 4.16
C PHE A 75 -5.46 -1.95 3.84
N THR A 76 -5.43 -2.30 2.55
CA THR A 76 -4.94 -3.60 2.08
C THR A 76 -3.89 -3.40 1.00
N LEU A 77 -2.78 -4.15 1.11
CA LEU A 77 -1.77 -4.25 0.05
C LEU A 77 -1.95 -5.55 -0.72
N VAL A 78 -1.94 -5.47 -2.05
CA VAL A 78 -2.03 -6.62 -2.96
C VAL A 78 -0.87 -6.58 -3.96
N GLY A 79 -0.55 -7.72 -4.57
CA GLY A 79 0.53 -7.78 -5.57
C GLY A 79 1.93 -7.56 -4.99
N VAL A 80 2.11 -7.75 -3.68
CA VAL A 80 3.38 -7.46 -3.01
C VAL A 80 4.42 -8.53 -3.37
N SER A 81 5.49 -8.13 -4.06
CA SER A 81 6.61 -9.03 -4.38
C SER A 81 7.30 -9.55 -3.11
N GLU A 82 7.89 -10.75 -3.17
CA GLU A 82 8.62 -11.35 -2.04
C GLU A 82 9.72 -10.44 -1.47
N ARG A 83 10.39 -9.67 -2.33
CA ARG A 83 11.40 -8.69 -1.92
C ARG A 83 10.79 -7.61 -1.03
N ILE A 84 9.66 -7.03 -1.44
CA ILE A 84 8.97 -5.98 -0.68
C ILE A 84 8.36 -6.57 0.59
N ARG A 85 7.75 -7.75 0.50
CA ARG A 85 7.23 -8.50 1.64
C ARG A 85 8.31 -8.72 2.70
N ARG A 86 9.52 -9.09 2.29
CA ARG A 86 10.67 -9.25 3.19
C ARG A 86 11.06 -7.95 3.89
N LEU A 87 10.92 -6.80 3.25
CA LEU A 87 11.14 -5.50 3.90
C LEU A 87 10.12 -5.24 5.01
N PHE A 88 8.84 -5.54 4.77
CA PHE A 88 7.81 -5.48 5.82
C PHE A 88 8.06 -6.47 6.96
N GLU A 89 8.58 -7.67 6.68
CA GLU A 89 8.93 -8.66 7.70
C GLU A 89 10.12 -8.21 8.57
N ILE A 90 11.21 -7.76 7.95
CA ILE A 90 12.43 -7.33 8.66
C ILE A 90 12.13 -6.15 9.58
N THR A 91 11.23 -5.26 9.17
CA THR A 91 10.80 -4.10 9.95
C THR A 91 9.72 -4.42 10.99
N GLY A 92 9.21 -5.66 11.03
CA GLY A 92 8.12 -6.09 11.91
C GLY A 92 6.74 -5.56 11.52
N LEU A 93 6.63 -4.86 10.39
CA LEU A 93 5.41 -4.23 9.90
C LEU A 93 4.43 -5.23 9.26
N SER A 94 4.91 -6.41 8.86
CA SER A 94 4.07 -7.48 8.30
C SER A 94 2.97 -7.95 9.26
N SER A 95 3.13 -7.76 10.57
CA SER A 95 2.15 -8.15 11.58
C SER A 95 0.97 -7.17 11.73
N ILE A 96 1.11 -5.95 11.21
CA ILE A 96 0.11 -4.88 11.39
C ILE A 96 -0.57 -4.45 10.09
N ILE A 97 0.05 -4.76 8.94
CA ILE A 97 -0.45 -4.39 7.62
C ILE A 97 -1.09 -5.62 6.97
N THR A 98 -2.29 -5.46 6.43
CA THR A 98 -2.97 -6.54 5.71
C THR A 98 -2.33 -6.67 4.33
N ILE A 99 -1.57 -7.74 4.12
CA ILE A 99 -1.02 -8.10 2.81
C ILE A 99 -1.80 -9.28 2.29
N ASP A 100 -2.60 -9.07 1.25
CA ASP A 100 -3.23 -10.16 0.52
C ASP A 100 -2.20 -10.72 -0.47
N SER A 101 -1.54 -11.79 -0.06
CA SER A 101 -0.89 -12.69 -1.00
C SER A 101 -2.02 -13.36 -1.75
N GLY A 102 -2.23 -13.05 -3.03
CA GLY A 102 -3.36 -13.49 -3.88
C GLY A 102 -3.64 -15.01 -4.00
N VAL A 103 -3.15 -15.83 -3.08
CA VAL A 103 -3.83 -17.02 -2.60
C VAL A 103 -5.23 -16.62 -2.15
N ARG A 104 -6.21 -16.78 -3.04
CA ARG A 104 -7.61 -16.99 -2.68
C ARG A 104 -7.67 -18.13 -1.66
N GLY A 105 -7.51 -17.81 -0.39
CA GLY A 105 -7.75 -18.69 0.75
C GLY A 105 -9.25 -18.81 0.87
N GLY A 106 -9.78 -19.92 0.35
CA GLY A 106 -11.19 -20.22 0.35
C GLY A 106 -11.81 -20.06 1.73
N THR A 107 -13.02 -19.51 1.72
CA THR A 107 -14.03 -19.72 2.74
C THR A 107 -14.11 -21.22 3.03
N GLN A 108 -13.82 -21.62 4.26
CA GLN A 108 -14.45 -22.77 4.92
C GLN A 108 -14.92 -22.31 6.29
#